data_AF-A0A3C0BE57-F1
#
_entry.id   AF-A0A3C0BE57-F1
#
_cell.length_a   1.000
_cell.length_b   1.000
_cell.length_c   1.000
_cell.angle_alpha   90.00
_cell.angle_beta   90.00
_cell.angle_gamma   90.00
#
_symmetry.space_group_name_H-M   'P 1'
#
loop_
_entity.id
_entity.type
_entity.pdbx_description
1 polymer ?
#
loop_
_entity_poly.entity_id
_entity_poly.type
_entity_poly.pdbx_seq_one_letter_code
_entity_poly.pdbx_strand_id
1 'polypeptide(L)'
;RRECREELGQEIEIIKHYYTTDYFQPSLSLPVASQLISIYYVARLISPPAFPASMKRFDFEPVDQAQAFRWVALQDLSVNNFTLPVDRKVVEMILRNPDELFDLKQVIP
;
A
#
# COMPACT_ATOMS: atom_id res chain seq x y z
N ARG A 1 -3.43 9.63 -5.17
CA ARG A 1 -3.88 10.97 -4.71
C ARG A 1 -5.39 11.02 -4.50
N ARG A 2 -6.23 10.82 -5.54
CA ARG A 2 -7.70 10.80 -5.40
C ARG A 2 -8.20 9.73 -4.40
N GLU A 3 -7.76 8.48 -4.57
CA GLU A 3 -8.15 7.36 -3.67
C GLU A 3 -7.85 7.67 -2.19
N CYS A 4 -6.64 8.15 -1.87
CA CYS A 4 -6.30 8.52 -0.49
C CYS A 4 -7.21 9.61 0.10
N ARG A 5 -7.69 10.54 -0.73
CA ARG A 5 -8.64 11.56 -0.27
C ARG A 5 -10.02 10.95 -0.01
N GLU A 6 -10.46 10.02 -0.85
CA GLU A 6 -11.77 9.36 -0.74
C GLU A 6 -11.80 8.35 0.42
N GLU A 7 -10.75 7.56 0.60
CA GLU A 7 -10.69 6.50 1.63
C GLU A 7 -10.16 6.99 2.99
N LEU A 8 -9.16 7.89 3.01
CA LEU A 8 -8.52 8.36 4.24
C LEU A 8 -8.97 9.77 4.66
N GLY A 9 -9.63 10.51 3.76
CA GLY A 9 -9.91 11.94 3.99
C GLY A 9 -8.66 12.81 4.05
N GLN A 10 -7.52 12.33 3.52
CA GLN A 10 -6.23 13.02 3.67
C GLN A 10 -5.48 13.23 2.35
N GLU A 11 -4.77 14.35 2.29
CA GLU A 11 -3.86 14.66 1.21
C GLU A 11 -2.52 13.95 1.38
N ILE A 12 -2.00 13.48 0.25
CA ILE A 12 -0.67 12.88 0.17
C ILE A 12 0.19 13.60 -0.87
N GLU A 13 1.47 13.68 -0.56
CA GLU A 13 2.52 13.99 -1.50
C GLU A 13 3.11 12.67 -2.03
N ILE A 14 3.18 12.52 -3.36
CA ILE A 14 3.87 11.38 -3.97
C ILE A 14 5.36 11.71 -3.98
N ILE A 15 6.16 10.91 -3.29
CA ILE A 15 7.62 11.06 -3.23
C ILE A 15 8.25 10.46 -4.49
N LYS A 16 7.90 9.20 -4.80
CA LYS A 16 8.40 8.53 -6.00
C LYS A 16 7.52 7.35 -6.40
N HIS A 17 7.65 6.97 -7.66
CA HIS A 17 7.26 5.63 -8.11
C HIS A 17 8.17 4.59 -7.44
N TYR A 18 7.58 3.48 -6.99
CA TYR A 18 8.32 2.39 -6.37
C TYR A 18 8.36 1.17 -7.28
N TYR A 19 7.21 0.74 -7.79
CA TYR A 19 7.11 -0.46 -8.60
C TYR A 19 5.85 -0.46 -9.46
N THR A 20 5.93 -1.03 -10.65
CA THR A 20 4.77 -1.35 -11.49
C THR A 20 4.81 -2.83 -11.80
N THR A 21 3.65 -3.48 -11.74
CA THR A 21 3.52 -4.91 -12.05
C THR A 21 4.13 -5.20 -13.43
N ASP A 22 5.17 -6.05 -13.46
CA ASP A 22 5.98 -6.38 -14.64
C ASP A 22 5.73 -7.80 -15.16
N TYR A 23 4.70 -8.47 -14.64
CA TYR A 23 4.29 -9.82 -15.03
C TYR A 23 2.77 -9.91 -15.18
N PHE A 24 2.31 -10.98 -15.84
CA PHE A 24 0.88 -11.24 -15.97
C PHE A 24 0.32 -11.72 -14.62
N GLN A 25 -0.55 -10.91 -14.02
CA GLN A 25 -1.33 -11.30 -12.85
C GLN A 25 -2.81 -11.34 -13.21
N PRO A 26 -3.50 -12.49 -13.12
CA PRO A 26 -4.93 -12.55 -13.37
C PRO A 26 -5.70 -11.80 -12.27
N SER A 27 -6.75 -11.08 -12.65
CA SER A 27 -7.71 -10.53 -11.69
C SER A 27 -8.51 -11.66 -11.05
N LEU A 28 -8.47 -11.76 -9.71
CA LEU A 28 -9.23 -12.77 -8.95
C LEU A 28 -10.71 -12.39 -8.75
N SER A 29 -11.05 -11.12 -8.98
CA SER A 29 -12.36 -10.55 -8.62
C SER A 29 -13.26 -10.27 -9.82
N LEU A 30 -12.82 -10.56 -11.04
CA LEU A 30 -13.58 -10.31 -12.26
C LEU A 30 -13.97 -11.63 -12.95
N PRO A 31 -15.22 -11.74 -13.45
CA PRO A 31 -15.70 -12.95 -14.12
C PRO A 31 -15.04 -13.18 -15.49
N VAL A 32 -14.42 -12.16 -16.07
CA VAL A 32 -13.72 -12.23 -17.36
C VAL A 32 -12.22 -12.25 -17.10
N ALA A 33 -11.52 -13.13 -17.82
CA ALA A 33 -10.06 -13.20 -17.83
C ALA A 33 -9.48 -11.81 -18.13
N SER A 34 -8.81 -11.23 -17.15
CA SER A 34 -8.30 -9.87 -17.18
C SER A 34 -6.99 -9.80 -16.40
N GLN A 35 -6.11 -8.88 -16.79
CA GLN A 35 -4.86 -8.63 -16.10
C GLN A 35 -5.05 -7.54 -15.05
N LEU A 36 -4.59 -7.79 -13.83
CA LEU A 36 -4.43 -6.79 -12.80
C LEU A 36 -3.08 -6.08 -12.99
N ILE A 37 -3.13 -4.76 -13.13
CA ILE A 37 -1.96 -3.89 -13.14
C ILE A 37 -1.98 -3.03 -11.89
N SER A 38 -1.02 -3.25 -10.99
CA SER A 38 -0.81 -2.43 -9.81
C SER A 38 0.40 -1.50 -10.00
N ILE A 39 0.26 -0.25 -9.56
CA ILE A 39 1.30 0.77 -9.55
C ILE A 39 1.49 1.26 -8.11
N TYR A 40 2.68 1.07 -7.58
CA TYR A 40 3.04 1.38 -6.20
C TYR A 40 3.85 2.67 -6.16
N TYR A 41 3.51 3.53 -5.21
CA TYR A 41 4.19 4.79 -4.95
C TYR A 41 4.62 4.85 -3.49
N VAL A 42 5.79 5.45 -3.25
CA VAL A 42 6.12 5.97 -1.93
C VAL A 42 5.46 7.34 -1.79
N ALA A 43 4.69 7.54 -0.73
CA ALA A 43 3.97 8.77 -0.49
C ALA A 43 4.03 9.14 1.00
N ARG A 44 3.83 10.44 1.28
CA ARG A 44 3.80 11.00 2.64
C ARG A 44 2.51 11.78 2.84
N LEU A 45 1.93 11.67 4.03
CA LEU A 45 0.80 12.51 4.44
C LEU A 45 1.27 13.96 4.60
N ILE A 46 0.53 14.91 4.02
CA ILE A 46 0.85 16.34 4.11
C ILE A 46 0.56 16.89 5.52
N SER A 47 -0.41 16.29 6.21
CA SER A 47 -0.79 16.63 7.59
C SER A 47 -0.70 15.39 8.48
N PRO A 48 -0.65 15.53 9.82
CA PRO A 48 -0.70 14.38 10.73
C PRO A 48 -1.90 13.45 10.43
N PRO A 49 -1.77 12.13 10.68
CA PRO A 49 -2.85 11.19 10.44
C PRO A 49 -4.15 11.62 11.15
N ALA A 50 -5.23 11.74 10.39
CA ALA A 50 -6.55 12.18 10.88
C ALA A 50 -7.65 11.11 10.70
N PHE A 51 -7.27 9.91 10.24
CA PHE A 51 -8.15 8.75 10.11
C PHE A 51 -7.96 7.79 11.29
N PRO A 52 -8.98 6.99 11.65
CA PRO A 52 -8.83 5.95 12.66
C PRO A 52 -7.87 4.87 12.14
N ALA A 53 -6.72 4.74 12.79
CA ALA A 53 -5.80 3.64 12.59
C ALA A 53 -5.93 2.69 13.79
N SER A 54 -6.41 1.46 13.56
CA SER A 54 -6.53 0.49 14.65
C SER A 54 -5.18 -0.14 14.96
N MET A 55 -4.92 -0.33 16.26
CA MET A 55 -3.78 -1.10 16.77
C MET A 55 -4.08 -2.60 16.86
N LYS A 56 -5.34 -3.03 16.63
CA LYS A 56 -5.79 -4.42 16.72
C LYS A 56 -6.18 -4.98 15.36
N ARG A 57 -5.87 -6.27 15.12
CA ARG A 57 -6.41 -7.01 13.97
C ARG A 57 -7.92 -7.22 14.19
N PHE A 58 -8.73 -6.96 13.17
CA PHE A 58 -10.20 -7.18 13.15
C PHE A 58 -11.04 -6.27 14.07
N ASP A 59 -10.58 -5.05 14.32
CA ASP A 59 -11.34 -4.06 15.10
C ASP A 59 -12.24 -3.22 14.20
N PHE A 60 -13.23 -3.86 13.57
CA PHE A 60 -14.24 -3.19 12.74
C PHE A 60 -15.64 -3.77 13.01
N GLU A 61 -16.65 -2.90 13.05
CA GLU A 61 -18.05 -3.29 12.97
C GLU A 61 -18.28 -3.98 11.59
N PRO A 62 -19.00 -5.10 11.52
CA PRO A 62 -19.21 -5.83 10.28
C PRO A 62 -20.24 -5.10 9.40
N VAL A 63 -19.78 -4.03 8.75
CA VAL A 63 -20.50 -3.33 7.69
C VAL A 63 -19.89 -3.78 6.36
N ASP A 64 -20.72 -3.92 5.34
CA ASP A 64 -20.26 -4.28 4.00
C ASP A 64 -19.19 -3.28 3.53
N GLN A 65 -18.04 -3.78 3.04
CA GLN A 65 -16.85 -2.99 2.67
C GLN A 65 -16.10 -2.27 3.81
N ALA A 66 -16.27 -2.68 5.08
CA ALA A 66 -15.50 -2.12 6.19
C ALA A 66 -13.97 -2.30 5.99
N GLN A 67 -13.27 -1.19 5.83
CA GLN A 67 -11.81 -1.13 5.77
C GLN A 67 -11.28 -0.55 7.09
N ALA A 68 -10.27 -1.19 7.67
CA ALA A 68 -9.55 -0.68 8.82
C ALA A 68 -8.09 -0.45 8.44
N PHE A 69 -7.60 0.78 8.66
CA PHE A 69 -6.21 1.11 8.43
C PHE A 69 -5.37 0.72 9.65
N ARG A 70 -4.17 0.18 9.42
CA ARG A 70 -3.23 -0.17 10.48
C ARG A 70 -1.82 0.23 10.07
N TRP A 71 -1.14 0.93 10.97
CA TRP A 71 0.30 1.13 10.87
C TRP A 71 1.02 -0.16 11.25
N VAL A 72 1.97 -0.56 10.41
CA VAL A 72 2.80 -1.75 10.64
C VAL A 72 4.25 -1.28 10.60
N ALA A 73 5.00 -1.56 11.66
CA ALA A 73 6.44 -1.31 11.66
C ALA A 73 7.10 -2.21 10.60
N LEU A 74 8.14 -1.71 9.93
CA LEU A 74 8.80 -2.46 8.86
C LEU A 74 9.36 -3.81 9.33
N GLN A 75 9.87 -3.87 10.57
CA GLN A 75 10.35 -5.10 11.20
C GLN A 75 9.26 -6.17 11.42
N ASP A 76 7.99 -5.75 11.50
CA ASP A 76 6.84 -6.63 11.71
C ASP A 76 6.10 -6.94 10.40
N LEU A 77 6.59 -6.41 9.28
CA LEU A 77 6.03 -6.64 7.96
C LEU A 77 6.26 -8.09 7.55
N SER A 78 5.20 -8.76 7.09
CA SER A 78 5.26 -10.16 6.70
C SER A 78 4.47 -10.37 5.41
N VAL A 79 5.10 -11.07 4.46
CA VAL A 79 4.53 -11.46 3.17
C VAL A 79 3.21 -12.22 3.35
N ASN A 80 3.09 -13.01 4.43
CA ASN A 80 1.92 -13.84 4.71
C ASN A 80 0.66 -13.04 5.05
N ASN A 81 0.78 -11.73 5.32
CA ASN A 81 -0.37 -10.86 5.58
C ASN A 81 -1.07 -10.39 4.30
N PHE A 82 -0.54 -10.74 3.11
CA PHE A 82 -1.04 -10.25 1.82
C PHE A 82 -1.58 -11.39 0.97
N THR A 83 -2.68 -11.13 0.26
CA THR A 83 -3.38 -12.14 -0.55
C THR A 83 -2.92 -12.12 -2.00
N LEU A 84 -2.73 -10.93 -2.58
CA LEU A 84 -2.34 -10.80 -3.99
C LEU A 84 -0.84 -11.11 -4.18
N PRO A 85 -0.47 -11.86 -5.22
CA PRO A 85 0.94 -12.15 -5.50
C PRO A 85 1.81 -10.88 -5.67
N VAL A 86 1.26 -9.83 -6.26
CA VAL A 86 1.97 -8.56 -6.48
C VAL A 86 2.28 -7.85 -5.17
N ASP A 87 1.36 -7.88 -4.21
CA ASP A 87 1.57 -7.29 -2.89
C ASP A 87 2.67 -8.05 -2.13
N ARG A 88 2.65 -9.39 -2.23
CA ARG A 88 3.70 -10.24 -1.66
C ARG A 88 5.07 -9.90 -2.24
N LYS A 89 5.18 -9.77 -3.57
CA LYS A 89 6.42 -9.37 -4.25
C LYS A 89 6.91 -8.00 -3.77
N VAL A 90 6.03 -7.01 -3.68
CA VAL A 90 6.39 -5.66 -3.19
C VAL A 90 6.89 -5.72 -1.75
N VAL A 91 6.27 -6.51 -0.89
CA VAL A 91 6.72 -6.69 0.50
C VAL A 91 8.08 -7.38 0.57
N GLU A 92 8.33 -8.39 -0.25
CA GLU A 92 9.65 -9.03 -0.37
C GLU A 92 10.74 -8.04 -0.81
N MET A 93 10.42 -7.16 -1.77
CA MET A 93 11.33 -6.10 -2.22
C MET A 93 11.66 -5.13 -1.08
N ILE A 94 10.65 -4.69 -0.33
CA ILE A 94 10.82 -3.82 0.85
C ILE A 94 11.70 -4.49 1.91
N LEU A 95 11.42 -5.75 2.24
CA LEU A 95 12.18 -6.49 3.26
C LEU A 95 13.63 -6.76 2.85
N ARG A 96 13.89 -6.90 1.54
CA ARG A 96 15.25 -7.08 1.01
C ARG A 96 16.06 -5.78 1.07
N ASN A 97 15.44 -4.63 0.84
CA ASN A 97 16.12 -3.34 0.85
C ASN A 97 15.22 -2.20 1.40
N PRO A 98 15.03 -2.13 2.73
CA PRO A 98 14.15 -1.13 3.34
C PRO A 98 14.60 0.31 3.08
N ASP A 99 15.92 0.53 2.96
CA ASP A 99 16.51 1.84 2.73
C ASP A 99 16.05 2.45 1.41
N GLU A 100 15.67 1.64 0.42
CA GLU A 100 15.13 2.13 -0.85
C GLU A 100 13.85 2.95 -0.65
N LEU A 101 13.06 2.70 0.41
CA LEU A 101 11.88 3.53 0.70
C LEU A 101 12.26 4.96 1.14
N PHE A 102 13.45 5.12 1.73
CA PHE A 102 13.88 6.35 2.41
C PHE A 102 15.09 7.01 1.75
N ASP A 103 15.68 6.41 0.72
CA ASP A 103 16.79 7.01 -0.03
C ASP A 103 16.26 8.17 -0.89
N LEU A 104 16.18 9.33 -0.25
CA LEU A 104 15.74 10.61 -0.80
C LEU A 104 16.83 11.32 -1.61
N LYS A 105 17.98 10.66 -1.87
CA LYS A 105 19.11 11.24 -2.62
C LYS A 105 18.82 11.59 -4.10
N GLN A 106 17.59 11.40 -4.57
CA GLN A 106 17.19 11.73 -5.95
C GLN A 106 16.21 12.91 -6.09
N VAL A 107 15.95 13.68 -5.03
CA VAL A 107 15.08 14.87 -5.14
C VAL A 107 15.83 16.14 -4.73
N ILE A 108 16.82 16.54 -5.54
CA ILE A 108 17.33 17.92 -5.60
C ILE A 108 17.79 18.21 -7.05
N PRO A 109 17.14 19.11 -7.78
CA PRO A 109 17.82 20.15 -8.55
C PRO A 109 18.14 21.37 -7.69
#